data_AF-A0AAE4NVA8-F1
#
_entry.id   AF-A0AAE4NVA8-F1
#
_cell.length_a   1.000
_cell.length_b   1.000
_cell.length_c   1.000
_cell.angle_alpha   90.00
_cell.angle_beta   90.00
_cell.angle_gamma   90.00
#
_symmetry.space_group_name_H-M   'P 1'
#
loop_
_entity.id
_entity.type
_entity.pdbx_description
1 polymer ?
#
loop_
_entity_poly.entity_id
_entity_poly.type
_entity_poly.pdbx_seq_one_letter_code
_entity_poly.pdbx_strand_id
1 'polypeptide(L)'
;MRKAVKWYSRGLFPPAATTVLLLLTFLAAETSISAIKTDGPSQFISLMEYIFFPVYGILIGSHVFRDSRTTIFELSIFNGPRTVFMARTTIVALGLIPGIGGVALLAWWKGHPEFVVPTLIKIPLYTAFITALMVYLDSLAGTLTLFIITSAIPMSFSVLLGKPGEGPVNVPMTALAYVFSPMLCVRYEKVLSFSSIEGSILGLLVSAGLFLWGYWAFSRREFTP
;
A
#
# COMPACT_ATOMS: atom_id res chain seq x y z
N MET A 1 -3.26 -19.13 -15.37
CA MET A 1 -2.58 -17.99 -14.72
C MET A 1 -1.90 -17.02 -15.70
N ARG A 2 -0.88 -17.40 -16.48
CA ARG A 2 -0.13 -16.49 -17.38
C ARG A 2 -1.01 -15.68 -18.37
N LYS A 3 -2.02 -16.31 -18.97
CA LYS A 3 -2.99 -15.63 -19.86
C LYS A 3 -3.82 -14.56 -19.15
N ALA A 4 -4.28 -14.86 -17.93
CA ALA A 4 -5.03 -13.93 -17.09
C ALA A 4 -4.16 -12.72 -16.69
N VAL A 5 -2.94 -12.99 -16.23
CA VAL A 5 -2.00 -11.92 -15.86
C VAL A 5 -1.72 -11.00 -17.07
N LYS A 6 -1.47 -11.58 -18.26
CA LYS A 6 -1.27 -10.81 -19.49
C LYS A 6 -2.50 -9.98 -19.91
N TRP A 7 -3.70 -10.44 -19.59
CA TRP A 7 -4.94 -9.73 -19.93
C TRP A 7 -5.07 -8.46 -19.08
N TYR A 8 -5.00 -8.61 -17.76
CA TYR A 8 -5.05 -7.47 -16.85
C TYR A 8 -3.86 -6.51 -17.00
N SER A 9 -2.65 -7.01 -17.32
CA SER A 9 -1.48 -6.14 -17.51
C SER A 9 -1.65 -5.15 -18.67
N ARG A 10 -2.49 -5.47 -19.66
CA ARG A 10 -2.83 -4.55 -20.76
C ARG A 10 -3.75 -3.41 -20.33
N GLY A 11 -4.53 -3.60 -19.26
CA GLY A 11 -5.41 -2.58 -18.69
C GLY A 11 -4.87 -1.91 -17.43
N LEU A 12 -3.74 -2.40 -16.89
CA LEU A 12 -3.15 -1.93 -15.63
C LEU A 12 -2.54 -0.54 -15.72
N PHE A 13 -2.28 -0.09 -16.94
CA PHE A 13 -1.76 1.23 -17.20
C PHE A 13 -2.70 1.91 -18.20
N PRO A 14 -3.56 2.85 -17.78
CA PRO A 14 -3.78 4.03 -18.60
C PRO A 14 -2.38 4.64 -18.75
N PRO A 15 -1.70 4.46 -19.90
CA PRO A 15 -0.24 4.59 -19.97
C PRO A 15 0.20 5.99 -19.57
N ALA A 16 -0.60 7.00 -19.93
CA ALA A 16 -0.33 8.38 -19.60
C ALA A 16 -0.48 8.67 -18.10
N ALA A 17 -1.62 8.36 -17.48
CA ALA A 17 -1.91 8.76 -16.10
C ALA A 17 -0.97 8.10 -15.07
N THR A 18 -0.72 6.80 -15.23
CA THR A 18 0.21 6.04 -14.36
C THR A 18 1.65 6.52 -14.53
N THR A 19 2.09 6.79 -15.77
CA THR A 19 3.44 7.28 -16.04
C THR A 19 3.64 8.70 -15.51
N VAL A 20 2.66 9.60 -15.72
CA VAL A 20 2.71 10.97 -15.18
C VAL A 20 2.77 10.93 -13.66
N LEU A 21 1.92 10.12 -13.00
CA LEU A 21 1.95 9.98 -11.55
C LEU A 21 3.28 9.40 -11.05
N LEU A 22 3.85 8.42 -11.75
CA LEU A 22 5.15 7.84 -11.41
C LEU A 22 6.26 8.92 -11.49
N LEU A 23 6.29 9.69 -12.57
CA LEU A 23 7.24 10.80 -12.75
C LEU A 23 7.09 11.85 -11.65
N LEU A 24 5.86 12.27 -11.35
CA LEU A 24 5.59 13.21 -10.27
C LEU A 24 6.00 12.66 -8.91
N THR A 25 5.79 11.36 -8.67
CA THR A 25 6.21 10.68 -7.44
C THR A 25 7.73 10.71 -7.30
N PHE A 26 8.48 10.40 -8.36
CA PHE A 26 9.93 10.45 -8.33
C PHE A 26 10.47 11.86 -8.18
N LEU A 27 9.89 12.84 -8.86
CA LEU A 27 10.27 14.24 -8.72
C LEU A 27 10.02 14.74 -7.29
N ALA A 28 8.86 14.42 -6.72
CA ALA A 28 8.51 14.76 -5.35
C ALA A 28 9.42 14.05 -4.34
N ALA A 29 9.72 12.77 -4.56
CA ALA A 29 10.64 12.01 -3.72
C ALA A 29 12.05 12.60 -3.77
N GLU A 30 12.59 12.86 -4.97
CA GLU A 30 13.93 13.42 -5.12
C GLU A 30 14.07 14.78 -4.45
N THR A 31 13.12 15.69 -4.69
CA THR A 31 13.14 17.04 -4.12
C THR A 31 13.03 17.00 -2.61
N SER A 32 12.13 16.17 -2.07
CA SER A 32 11.92 16.08 -0.62
C SER A 32 13.01 15.30 0.12
N ILE A 33 13.60 14.27 -0.49
CA ILE A 33 14.78 13.58 0.08
C ILE A 33 15.97 14.55 0.17
N SER A 34 16.18 15.36 -0.86
CA SER A 34 17.27 16.35 -0.87
C SER A 34 17.11 17.41 0.21
N ALA A 35 15.87 17.73 0.58
CA ALA A 35 15.52 18.67 1.66
C ALA A 35 15.59 18.07 3.08
N ILE A 36 15.77 16.75 3.25
CA ILE A 36 15.80 16.12 4.59
C ILE A 36 16.90 16.73 5.47
N LYS A 37 18.04 17.09 4.89
CA LYS A 37 19.16 17.69 5.62
C LYS A 37 18.84 19.08 6.19
N THR A 38 17.94 19.83 5.54
CA THR A 38 17.58 21.20 5.93
C THR A 38 16.32 21.24 6.78
N ASP A 39 15.29 20.49 6.39
CA ASP A 39 13.92 20.60 6.93
C ASP A 39 13.48 19.35 7.72
N GLY A 40 14.37 18.36 7.81
CA GLY A 40 14.12 17.08 8.46
C GLY A 40 13.25 16.13 7.63
N PRO A 41 12.98 14.92 8.14
CA PRO A 41 12.30 13.86 7.39
C PRO A 41 10.80 14.11 7.16
N SER A 42 10.23 15.11 7.83
CA SER A 42 8.79 15.38 7.86
C SER A 42 8.20 15.62 6.47
N GLN A 43 8.91 16.33 5.60
CA GLN A 43 8.44 16.66 4.25
C GLN A 43 8.40 15.42 3.35
N PHE A 44 9.46 14.60 3.39
CA PHE A 44 9.52 13.34 2.64
C PHE A 44 8.41 12.38 3.09
N ILE A 45 8.26 12.19 4.40
CA ILE A 45 7.19 11.34 4.96
C ILE A 45 5.83 11.88 4.54
N SER A 46 5.57 13.18 4.69
CA SER A 46 4.23 13.73 4.40
C SER A 46 3.85 13.60 2.93
N LEU A 47 4.79 13.87 2.00
CA LEU A 47 4.53 13.74 0.57
C LEU A 47 4.35 12.27 0.17
N MET A 48 5.26 11.40 0.58
CA MET A 48 5.22 10.00 0.13
C MET A 48 4.13 9.20 0.85
N GLU A 49 4.04 9.31 2.17
CA GLU A 49 3.14 8.50 2.98
C GLU A 49 1.68 8.94 2.86
N TYR A 50 1.39 10.24 2.82
CA TYR A 50 0.01 10.73 2.88
C TYR A 50 -0.59 11.08 1.53
N ILE A 51 0.24 11.37 0.51
CA ILE A 51 -0.23 11.86 -0.79
C ILE A 51 0.13 10.86 -1.90
N PHE A 52 1.41 10.71 -2.23
CA PHE A 52 1.80 10.01 -3.45
C PHE A 52 1.56 8.50 -3.39
N PHE A 53 1.97 7.81 -2.32
CA PHE A 53 1.72 6.38 -2.23
C PHE A 53 0.22 6.04 -2.11
N PRO A 54 -0.60 6.74 -1.32
CA PRO A 54 -2.05 6.49 -1.29
C PRO A 54 -2.70 6.69 -2.66
N VAL A 55 -2.42 7.79 -3.36
CA VAL A 55 -2.94 8.03 -4.72
C VAL A 55 -2.47 6.95 -5.68
N TYR A 56 -1.21 6.54 -5.61
CA TYR A 56 -0.67 5.46 -6.42
C TYR A 56 -1.35 4.12 -6.12
N GLY A 57 -1.55 3.79 -4.83
CA GLY A 57 -2.25 2.60 -4.38
C GLY A 57 -3.71 2.56 -4.83
N ILE A 58 -4.40 3.70 -4.82
CA ILE A 58 -5.78 3.82 -5.32
C ILE A 58 -5.83 3.62 -6.82
N LEU A 59 -4.93 4.24 -7.58
CA LEU A 59 -4.89 4.08 -9.02
C LEU A 59 -4.74 2.59 -9.40
N ILE A 60 -3.78 1.90 -8.79
CA ILE A 60 -3.57 0.46 -9.01
C ILE A 60 -4.74 -0.37 -8.50
N GLY A 61 -5.25 -0.08 -7.30
CA GLY A 61 -6.37 -0.79 -6.68
C GLY A 61 -7.68 -0.66 -7.45
N SER A 62 -7.95 0.51 -8.03
CA SER A 62 -9.15 0.78 -8.83
C SER A 62 -9.29 -0.16 -10.03
N HIS A 63 -8.18 -0.67 -10.57
CA HIS A 63 -8.21 -1.61 -11.68
C HIS A 63 -8.74 -2.99 -11.31
N VAL A 64 -8.62 -3.37 -10.03
CA VAL A 64 -9.05 -4.69 -9.52
C VAL A 64 -10.35 -4.62 -8.72
N PHE A 65 -10.75 -3.43 -8.25
CA PHE A 65 -12.10 -3.21 -7.75
C PHE A 65 -13.08 -3.18 -8.93
N ARG A 66 -13.77 -4.30 -9.14
CA ARG A 66 -14.66 -4.51 -10.28
C ARG A 66 -16.03 -4.93 -9.78
N ASP A 67 -17.06 -4.37 -10.41
CA ASP A 67 -18.44 -4.74 -10.13
C ASP A 67 -18.70 -6.22 -10.44
N SER A 68 -19.71 -6.79 -9.78
CA SER A 68 -20.04 -8.22 -9.84
C SER A 68 -20.14 -8.78 -11.27
N ARG A 69 -20.73 -8.01 -12.21
CA ARG A 69 -20.85 -8.42 -13.62
C ARG A 69 -19.51 -8.68 -14.30
N THR A 70 -18.54 -7.79 -14.07
CA THR A 70 -17.19 -7.95 -14.63
C THR A 70 -16.48 -9.13 -13.97
N THR A 71 -16.68 -9.33 -12.66
CA THR A 71 -16.10 -10.46 -11.93
C THR A 71 -16.65 -11.80 -12.46
N ILE A 72 -17.95 -11.91 -12.71
CA ILE A 72 -18.57 -13.13 -13.29
C ILE A 72 -17.98 -13.44 -14.67
N PHE A 73 -17.81 -12.41 -15.51
CA PHE A 73 -17.17 -12.56 -16.82
C PHE A 73 -15.71 -13.03 -16.73
N GLU A 74 -14.94 -12.51 -15.78
CA GLU A 74 -13.56 -12.94 -15.56
C GLU A 74 -13.49 -14.39 -15.04
N LEU A 75 -14.43 -14.79 -14.18
CA LEU A 75 -14.54 -16.16 -13.68
C LEU A 75 -14.82 -17.17 -14.79
N SER A 76 -15.67 -16.81 -15.76
CA SER A 76 -15.99 -17.66 -16.90
C SER A 76 -14.82 -17.79 -17.89
N ILE A 77 -14.03 -16.74 -18.09
CA ILE A 77 -12.86 -16.77 -18.99
C ILE A 77 -11.67 -17.48 -18.35
N PHE A 78 -11.43 -17.26 -17.05
CA PHE A 78 -10.22 -17.72 -16.36
C PHE A 78 -10.40 -19.01 -15.56
N ASN A 79 -11.55 -19.68 -15.72
CA ASN A 79 -11.87 -20.98 -15.15
C ASN A 79 -11.65 -21.05 -13.64
N GLY A 80 -12.31 -20.12 -12.91
CA GLY A 80 -12.51 -20.25 -11.47
C GLY A 80 -11.91 -19.13 -10.59
N PRO A 81 -12.41 -19.03 -9.34
CA PRO A 81 -12.16 -17.88 -8.47
C PRO A 81 -10.72 -17.76 -8.00
N ARG A 82 -10.04 -18.89 -7.78
CA ARG A 82 -8.63 -18.90 -7.37
C ARG A 82 -7.72 -18.27 -8.41
N THR A 83 -7.96 -18.54 -9.70
CA THR A 83 -7.14 -17.99 -10.79
C THR A 83 -7.34 -16.49 -10.91
N VAL A 84 -8.60 -16.02 -10.82
CA VAL A 84 -8.94 -14.59 -10.86
C VAL A 84 -8.32 -13.85 -9.69
N PHE A 85 -8.50 -14.35 -8.46
CA PHE A 85 -7.90 -13.75 -7.26
C PHE A 85 -6.40 -13.60 -7.40
N MET A 86 -5.70 -14.71 -7.70
CA MET A 86 -4.25 -14.70 -7.82
C MET A 86 -3.77 -13.78 -8.94
N ALA A 87 -4.49 -13.71 -10.07
CA ALA A 87 -4.16 -12.82 -11.16
C ALA A 87 -4.29 -11.34 -10.75
N ARG A 88 -5.40 -10.95 -10.12
CA ARG A 88 -5.63 -9.59 -9.62
C ARG A 88 -4.57 -9.20 -8.58
N THR A 89 -4.29 -10.07 -7.61
CA THR A 89 -3.29 -9.76 -6.56
C THR A 89 -1.87 -9.64 -7.12
N THR A 90 -1.45 -10.57 -7.98
CA THR A 90 -0.12 -10.52 -8.61
C THR A 90 0.10 -9.20 -9.32
N ILE A 91 -0.96 -8.69 -9.93
CA ILE A 91 -0.93 -7.48 -10.73
C ILE A 91 -0.92 -6.22 -9.90
N VAL A 92 -1.64 -6.20 -8.78
CA VAL A 92 -1.50 -5.13 -7.78
C VAL A 92 -0.06 -5.06 -7.29
N ALA A 93 0.52 -6.20 -6.90
CA ALA A 93 1.91 -6.24 -6.43
C ALA A 93 2.89 -5.74 -7.51
N LEU A 94 2.76 -6.21 -8.75
CA LEU A 94 3.59 -5.76 -9.88
C LEU A 94 3.39 -4.28 -10.20
N GLY A 95 2.17 -3.76 -10.09
CA GLY A 95 1.86 -2.35 -10.31
C GLY A 95 2.44 -1.43 -9.25
N LEU A 96 2.57 -1.89 -8.00
CA LEU A 96 3.12 -1.11 -6.89
C LEU A 96 4.65 -1.00 -6.92
N ILE A 97 5.34 -2.01 -7.45
CA ILE A 97 6.81 -2.13 -7.42
C ILE A 97 7.51 -0.92 -8.05
N PRO A 98 7.17 -0.44 -9.27
CA PRO A 98 7.90 0.67 -9.89
C PRO A 98 7.90 1.95 -9.04
N GLY A 99 6.73 2.34 -8.51
CA GLY A 99 6.62 3.54 -7.67
C GLY A 99 7.30 3.38 -6.31
N ILE A 100 6.87 2.40 -5.52
CA ILE A 100 7.35 2.24 -4.14
C ILE A 100 8.80 1.78 -4.11
N GLY A 101 9.16 0.79 -4.96
CA GLY A 101 10.52 0.29 -5.07
C GLY A 101 11.48 1.34 -5.64
N GLY A 102 11.03 2.15 -6.60
CA GLY A 102 11.83 3.25 -7.13
C GLY A 102 12.12 4.33 -6.08
N VAL A 103 11.13 4.71 -5.27
CA VAL A 103 11.35 5.66 -4.15
C VAL A 103 12.27 5.08 -3.09
N ALA A 104 12.14 3.79 -2.74
CA ALA A 104 13.05 3.12 -1.81
C ALA A 104 14.50 3.12 -2.34
N LEU A 105 14.68 2.85 -3.64
CA LEU A 105 16.00 2.89 -4.29
C LEU A 105 16.58 4.31 -4.28
N LEU A 106 15.77 5.33 -4.55
CA LEU A 106 16.18 6.74 -4.48
C LEU A 106 16.60 7.13 -3.07
N ALA A 107 15.84 6.73 -2.04
CA ALA A 107 16.19 6.99 -0.64
C ALA A 107 17.53 6.34 -0.26
N TRP A 108 17.73 5.07 -0.64
CA TRP A 108 19.02 4.39 -0.45
C TRP A 108 20.17 5.11 -1.15
N TRP A 109 20.01 5.44 -2.43
CA TRP A 109 21.05 6.08 -3.22
C TRP A 109 21.43 7.47 -2.69
N LYS A 110 20.46 8.23 -2.18
CA LYS A 110 20.69 9.56 -1.60
C LYS A 110 21.20 9.51 -0.14
N GLY A 111 21.46 8.31 0.39
CA GLY A 111 22.09 8.12 1.70
C GLY A 111 21.13 8.07 2.88
N HIS A 112 19.86 7.73 2.64
CA HIS A 112 18.81 7.61 3.65
C HIS A 112 18.26 6.16 3.76
N PRO A 113 19.11 5.18 4.14
CA PRO A 113 18.73 3.77 4.20
C PRO A 113 17.61 3.48 5.21
N GLU A 114 17.44 4.35 6.22
CA GLU A 114 16.40 4.23 7.26
C GLU A 114 14.98 4.19 6.68
N PHE A 115 14.75 4.76 5.49
CA PHE A 115 13.44 4.74 4.82
C PHE A 115 13.22 3.54 3.90
N VAL A 116 14.24 2.74 3.61
CA VAL A 116 14.16 1.67 2.60
C VAL A 116 13.16 0.59 3.01
N VAL A 117 13.36 -0.01 4.19
CA VAL A 117 12.49 -1.09 4.68
C VAL A 117 11.06 -0.60 4.94
N PRO A 118 10.84 0.54 5.63
CA PRO A 118 9.50 1.09 5.83
C PRO A 118 8.78 1.49 4.54
N THR A 119 9.52 1.82 3.48
CA THR A 119 8.93 2.07 2.16
C THR A 119 8.56 0.75 1.48
N LEU A 120 9.47 -0.23 1.43
CA LEU A 120 9.24 -1.51 0.76
C LEU A 120 8.11 -2.33 1.39
N ILE A 121 7.92 -2.26 2.70
CA ILE A 121 6.84 -2.98 3.40
C ILE A 121 5.44 -2.50 2.98
N LYS A 122 5.33 -1.31 2.39
CA LYS A 122 4.06 -0.84 1.82
C LYS A 122 3.59 -1.69 0.66
N ILE A 123 4.48 -2.33 -0.10
CA ILE A 123 4.08 -3.20 -1.21
C ILE A 123 3.20 -4.36 -0.70
N PRO A 124 3.66 -5.21 0.25
CA PRO A 124 2.82 -6.26 0.79
C PRO A 124 1.62 -5.72 1.57
N LEU A 125 1.74 -4.62 2.33
CA LEU A 125 0.60 -4.03 3.06
C LEU A 125 -0.51 -3.54 2.14
N TYR A 126 -0.18 -2.72 1.12
CA TYR A 126 -1.17 -2.18 0.19
C TYR A 126 -1.79 -3.29 -0.65
N THR A 127 -0.97 -4.25 -1.09
CA THR A 127 -1.47 -5.45 -1.77
C THR A 127 -2.48 -6.16 -0.88
N ALA A 128 -2.16 -6.38 0.40
CA ALA A 128 -3.05 -7.05 1.33
C ALA A 128 -4.36 -6.27 1.57
N PHE A 129 -4.29 -4.96 1.79
CA PHE A 129 -5.48 -4.11 1.91
C PHE A 129 -6.36 -4.18 0.66
N ILE A 130 -5.77 -4.04 -0.53
CA ILE A 130 -6.51 -4.14 -1.80
C ILE A 130 -7.14 -5.52 -1.94
N THR A 131 -6.40 -6.60 -1.60
CA THR A 131 -6.96 -7.96 -1.69
C THR A 131 -8.11 -8.20 -0.73
N ALA A 132 -8.06 -7.65 0.48
CA ALA A 132 -9.16 -7.79 1.43
C ALA A 132 -10.38 -7.00 0.95
N LEU A 133 -10.17 -5.75 0.51
CA LEU A 133 -11.27 -4.87 0.09
C LEU A 133 -11.95 -5.35 -1.19
N MET A 134 -11.21 -5.88 -2.17
CA MET A 134 -11.79 -6.32 -3.45
C MET A 134 -12.73 -7.52 -3.31
N VAL A 135 -12.70 -8.20 -2.16
CA VAL A 135 -13.61 -9.29 -1.85
C VAL A 135 -14.98 -8.79 -1.44
N TYR A 136 -15.08 -7.61 -0.83
CA TYR A 136 -16.31 -7.16 -0.17
C TYR A 136 -16.92 -5.92 -0.81
N LEU A 137 -16.10 -5.07 -1.43
CA LEU A 137 -16.51 -3.75 -1.86
C LEU A 137 -16.45 -3.61 -3.38
N ASP A 138 -17.45 -2.90 -3.91
CA ASP A 138 -17.49 -2.45 -5.30
C ASP A 138 -16.47 -1.32 -5.56
N SER A 139 -16.33 -0.90 -6.82
CA SER A 139 -15.29 0.05 -7.25
C SER A 139 -15.22 1.34 -6.42
N LEU A 140 -16.35 2.01 -6.20
CA LEU A 140 -16.40 3.27 -5.46
C LEU A 140 -16.10 3.08 -3.96
N ALA A 141 -16.77 2.12 -3.32
CA ALA A 141 -16.60 1.88 -1.88
C ALA A 141 -15.18 1.35 -1.57
N GLY A 142 -14.64 0.49 -2.43
CA GLY A 142 -13.29 -0.05 -2.31
C GLY A 142 -12.22 1.02 -2.41
N THR A 143 -12.32 1.92 -3.40
CA THR A 143 -11.37 3.03 -3.58
C THR A 143 -11.42 4.04 -2.43
N LEU A 144 -12.62 4.43 -1.97
CA LEU A 144 -12.77 5.33 -0.82
C LEU A 144 -12.21 4.71 0.47
N THR A 145 -12.52 3.44 0.73
CA THR A 145 -12.02 2.75 1.93
C THR A 145 -10.50 2.60 1.88
N LEU A 146 -9.94 2.31 0.70
CA LEU A 146 -8.50 2.24 0.50
C LEU A 146 -7.84 3.61 0.76
N PHE A 147 -8.45 4.71 0.30
CA PHE A 147 -7.96 6.06 0.59
C PHE A 147 -7.95 6.36 2.08
N ILE A 148 -9.02 6.02 2.80
CA ILE A 148 -9.09 6.21 4.26
C ILE A 148 -7.97 5.45 4.96
N ILE A 149 -7.79 4.17 4.61
CA ILE A 149 -6.80 3.27 5.21
C ILE A 149 -5.35 3.71 4.91
N THR A 150 -5.10 4.21 3.70
CA THR A 150 -3.74 4.53 3.25
C THR A 150 -3.35 6.00 3.42
N SER A 151 -4.29 6.93 3.59
CA SER A 151 -4.01 8.37 3.75
C SER A 151 -4.53 8.92 5.08
N ALA A 152 -5.85 8.84 5.32
CA ALA A 152 -6.48 9.50 6.47
C ALA A 152 -6.02 8.90 7.82
N ILE A 153 -6.02 7.57 7.93
CA ILE A 153 -5.54 6.87 9.13
C ILE A 153 -4.06 7.18 9.38
N PRO A 154 -3.14 7.03 8.41
CA PRO A 154 -1.73 7.39 8.60
C PRO A 154 -1.49 8.82 9.05
N MET A 155 -2.25 9.78 8.50
CA MET A 155 -2.17 11.18 8.90
C MET A 155 -2.52 11.38 10.38
N SER A 156 -3.49 10.63 10.91
CA SER A 156 -3.87 10.70 12.32
C SER A 156 -2.73 10.30 13.27
N PHE A 157 -1.85 9.36 12.86
CA PHE A 157 -0.70 8.95 13.67
C PHE A 157 0.33 10.07 13.84
N SER A 158 0.45 10.99 12.88
CA SER A 158 1.36 12.14 13.04
C SER A 158 0.95 13.05 14.19
N VAL A 159 -0.36 13.19 14.41
CA VAL A 159 -0.94 13.96 15.51
C VAL A 159 -0.85 13.17 16.82
N LEU A 160 -1.11 11.87 16.79
CA LEU A 160 -1.12 11.02 17.98
C LEU A 160 0.29 10.80 18.55
N LEU A 161 1.28 10.55 17.69
CA LEU A 161 2.68 10.34 18.07
C LEU A 161 3.42 11.66 18.34
N GLY A 162 2.92 12.78 17.80
CA GLY A 162 3.49 14.11 18.02
C GLY A 162 3.13 14.77 19.35
N LYS A 163 2.24 14.17 20.16
CA LYS A 163 1.87 14.75 21.46
C LYS A 163 3.04 14.67 22.45
N PRO A 164 3.39 15.77 23.14
CA PRO A 164 4.37 15.73 24.21
C PRO A 164 3.82 14.89 25.38
N GLY A 165 4.45 13.75 25.63
CA GLY A 165 4.18 12.88 26.77
C GLY A 165 5.48 12.19 27.20
N GLU A 166 5.67 12.01 28.51
CA GLU A 166 6.94 11.57 29.12
C GLU A 166 7.19 10.04 29.03
N GLY A 167 6.69 9.35 28.01
CA GLY A 167 6.87 7.90 27.94
C GLY A 167 6.59 7.27 26.58
N PRO A 168 6.99 5.99 26.41
CA PRO A 168 6.74 5.26 25.19
C PRO A 168 5.24 5.12 24.94
N VAL A 169 4.84 5.31 23.68
CA VAL A 169 3.48 5.12 23.20
C VAL A 169 3.07 3.67 23.39
N ASN A 170 1.84 3.43 23.86
CA ASN A 170 1.39 2.08 24.17
C ASN A 170 1.53 1.08 23.00
N VAL A 171 1.65 -0.20 23.36
CA VAL A 171 1.85 -1.33 22.44
C VAL A 171 0.80 -1.37 21.31
N PRO A 172 -0.52 -1.21 21.56
CA PRO A 172 -1.51 -1.25 20.48
C PRO A 172 -1.38 -0.10 19.47
N MET A 173 -1.11 1.13 19.94
CA MET A 173 -0.94 2.27 19.03
C MET A 173 0.33 2.13 18.20
N THR A 174 1.42 1.65 18.82
CA THR A 174 2.67 1.34 18.11
C THR A 174 2.42 0.28 17.02
N ALA A 175 1.71 -0.80 17.35
CA ALA A 175 1.35 -1.85 16.40
C ALA A 175 0.58 -1.30 15.18
N LEU A 176 -0.44 -0.47 15.44
CA LEU A 176 -1.23 0.13 14.37
C LEU A 176 -0.41 1.13 13.54
N ALA A 177 0.50 1.88 14.17
CA ALA A 177 1.38 2.81 13.47
C ALA A 177 2.26 2.08 12.45
N TYR A 178 2.84 0.93 12.81
CA TYR A 178 3.65 0.13 11.86
C TYR A 178 2.83 -0.47 10.71
N VAL A 179 1.54 -0.77 10.94
CA VAL A 179 0.66 -1.34 9.92
C VAL A 179 0.15 -0.28 8.94
N PHE A 180 -0.22 0.91 9.43
CA PHE A 180 -0.83 1.95 8.60
C PHE A 180 0.19 2.98 8.11
N SER A 181 1.18 3.35 8.93
CA SER A 181 2.12 4.46 8.68
C SER A 181 3.58 4.06 8.97
N PRO A 182 4.14 3.05 8.26
CA PRO A 182 5.47 2.56 8.55
C PRO A 182 6.58 3.60 8.37
N MET A 183 6.48 4.55 7.42
CA MET A 183 7.57 5.54 7.24
C MET A 183 7.59 6.57 8.36
N LEU A 184 6.42 6.93 8.88
CA LEU A 184 6.25 7.82 10.02
C LEU A 184 6.91 7.25 11.28
N CYS A 185 6.93 5.93 11.42
CA CYS A 185 7.57 5.26 12.55
C CYS A 185 9.09 5.54 12.62
N VAL A 186 9.74 5.81 11.49
CA VAL A 186 11.16 6.22 11.45
C VAL A 186 11.38 7.54 12.21
N ARG A 187 10.47 8.50 12.05
CA ARG A 187 10.55 9.80 12.74
C ARG A 187 10.35 9.68 14.25
N TYR A 188 9.48 8.76 14.67
CA TYR A 188 9.05 8.63 16.06
C TYR A 188 9.68 7.42 16.77
N GLU A 189 10.74 6.81 16.21
CA GLU A 189 11.33 5.57 16.74
C GLU A 189 11.62 5.63 18.24
N LYS A 190 12.09 6.78 18.75
CA LYS A 190 12.41 6.97 20.17
C LYS A 190 11.22 6.90 21.13
N VAL A 191 10.00 7.10 20.64
CA VAL A 191 8.77 7.07 21.45
C VAL A 191 7.94 5.82 21.19
N LEU A 192 8.35 4.93 20.29
CA LEU A 192 7.64 3.70 19.99
C LEU A 192 8.03 2.58 20.97
N SER A 193 7.07 1.73 21.31
CA SER A 193 7.31 0.56 22.18
C SER A 193 8.02 -0.59 21.47
N PHE A 194 8.07 -0.59 20.13
CA PHE A 194 8.67 -1.64 19.31
C PHE A 194 9.89 -1.12 18.58
N SER A 195 10.85 -2.00 18.35
CA SER A 195 11.90 -1.76 17.38
C SER A 195 11.35 -1.74 15.95
N SER A 196 12.08 -1.09 15.04
CA SER A 196 11.77 -1.09 13.60
C SER A 196 11.66 -2.51 13.00
N ILE A 197 12.45 -3.46 13.50
CA ILE A 197 12.43 -4.86 13.06
C ILE A 197 11.14 -5.54 13.48
N GLU A 198 10.76 -5.44 14.76
CA GLU A 198 9.52 -6.05 15.28
C GLU A 198 8.29 -5.47 14.57
N GLY A 199 8.26 -4.15 14.38
CA GLY A 199 7.20 -3.47 13.64
C GLY A 199 7.10 -3.94 12.19
N SER A 200 8.24 -4.14 11.53
CA SER A 200 8.28 -4.66 10.16
C SER A 200 7.79 -6.12 10.08
N ILE A 201 8.19 -6.97 11.02
CA ILE A 201 7.69 -8.35 11.10
C ILE A 201 6.17 -8.35 11.29
N LEU A 202 5.65 -7.51 12.19
CA LEU A 202 4.22 -7.36 12.41
C LEU A 202 3.48 -6.94 11.13
N GLY A 203 4.00 -5.94 10.40
CA GLY A 203 3.40 -5.49 9.14
C GLY A 203 3.32 -6.61 8.10
N LEU A 204 4.36 -7.44 8.00
CA LEU A 204 4.38 -8.62 7.12
C LEU A 204 3.39 -9.70 7.57
N LEU A 205 3.29 -9.97 8.87
CA LEU A 205 2.33 -10.94 9.42
C LEU A 205 0.88 -10.52 9.18
N VAL A 206 0.57 -9.24 9.41
CA VAL A 206 -0.77 -8.68 9.14
C VAL A 206 -1.08 -8.74 7.65
N SER A 207 -0.12 -8.38 6.79
CA SER A 207 -0.27 -8.50 5.33
C SER A 207 -0.56 -9.95 4.90
N ALA A 208 0.20 -10.93 5.42
CA ALA A 208 -0.02 -12.33 5.13
C ALA A 208 -1.41 -12.81 5.61
N GLY A 209 -1.83 -12.42 6.82
CA GLY A 209 -3.14 -12.75 7.37
C GLY A 209 -4.29 -12.19 6.51
N LEU A 210 -4.20 -10.93 6.12
CA LEU A 210 -5.19 -10.28 5.25
C LEU A 210 -5.23 -10.88 3.83
N PHE A 211 -4.08 -11.25 3.27
CA PHE A 211 -4.01 -11.95 1.99
C PHE A 211 -4.68 -13.32 2.05
N LEU A 212 -4.38 -14.12 3.08
CA LEU A 212 -4.98 -15.44 3.29
C LEU A 212 -6.48 -15.35 3.50
N TRP A 213 -6.92 -14.36 4.30
CA TRP A 213 -8.34 -14.05 4.49
C TRP A 213 -9.02 -13.71 3.17
N GLY A 214 -8.43 -12.79 2.39
CA GLY A 214 -8.94 -12.40 1.08
C GLY A 214 -9.04 -13.58 0.11
N TYR A 215 -8.02 -14.43 0.08
CA TYR A 215 -7.99 -15.63 -0.76
C TYR A 215 -9.14 -16.58 -0.41
N TRP A 216 -9.28 -16.88 0.88
CA TRP A 216 -10.31 -17.79 1.37
C TRP A 216 -11.71 -17.24 1.10
N ALA A 217 -11.95 -15.97 1.44
CA ALA A 217 -13.23 -15.32 1.27
C ALA A 217 -13.62 -15.17 -0.22
N PHE A 218 -12.70 -14.80 -1.10
CA PHE A 218 -12.97 -14.73 -2.55
C PHE A 218 -13.32 -16.12 -3.13
N SER A 219 -12.65 -17.17 -2.65
CA SER A 219 -12.85 -18.53 -3.17
C SER A 219 -14.20 -19.15 -2.79
N ARG A 220 -14.82 -18.67 -1.72
CA ARG A 220 -16.11 -19.16 -1.20
C ARG A 220 -17.30 -18.30 -1.62
N ARG A 221 -17.06 -17.14 -2.22
CA ARG A 221 -18.15 -16.24 -2.60
C ARG A 221 -18.94 -16.86 -3.75
N GLU A 222 -20.21 -17.12 -3.53
CA GLU A 222 -21.15 -17.47 -4.60
C GLU A 222 -21.40 -16.19 -5.40
N PHE A 223 -20.79 -16.10 -6.58
CA PHE A 223 -21.06 -15.02 -7.52
C PHE A 223 -22.34 -15.38 -8.28
N THR A 224 -23.49 -15.18 -7.66
CA THR A 224 -24.79 -15.36 -8.32
C THR A 224 -25.05 -14.18 -9.29
N PRO A 225 -25.48 -14.46 -10.54
CA PRO A 225 -25.77 -13.45 -11.54
C PRO A 225 -26.93 -12.52 -11.17
#